data_AF-A0A9D6JCP9-F1
#
_entry.id   AF-A0A9D6JCP9-F1
#
_cell.length_a   1.000
_cell.length_b   1.000
_cell.length_c   1.000
_cell.angle_alpha   90.00
_cell.angle_beta   90.00
_cell.angle_gamma   90.00
#
_symmetry.space_group_name_H-M   'P 1'
#
loop_
_entity.id
_entity.type
_entity.pdbx_description
1 polymer ?
#
loop_
_entity_poly.entity_id
_entity_poly.type
_entity_poly.pdbx_seq_one_letter_code
_entity_poly.pdbx_strand_id
1 'polypeptide(L)' 'MTITKYLHSCVLLEEDGFKLLFDPGTFVFVEGLFKPADLPKPDVVLITHGHPDHYD' A
#
# COMPACT_ATOMS: atom_id res chain seq x y z
N MET A 1 -14.08 0.01 10.32
CA MET A 1 -13.36 0.50 9.12
C MET A 1 -12.32 1.55 9.53
N THR A 2 -11.06 1.29 9.21
CA THR A 2 -9.92 2.21 9.38
C THR A 2 -9.21 2.36 8.04
N ILE A 3 -8.81 3.58 7.68
CA ILE A 3 -8.04 3.87 6.46
C ILE A 3 -6.73 4.51 6.86
N THR A 4 -5.62 3.92 6.43
CA THR A 4 -4.27 4.46 6.65
C THR A 4 -3.63 4.80 5.31
N LYS A 5 -3.19 6.05 5.16
CA LYS A 5 -2.42 6.48 4.00
C LYS A 5 -0.94 6.46 4.34
N TYR A 6 -0.14 5.81 3.50
CA TYR A 6 1.31 5.85 3.58
C TYR A 6 1.83 7.01 2.72
N LEU A 7 2.15 6.72 1.47
CA LEU A 7 2.62 7.71 0.49
C LEU A 7 2.02 7.40 -0.88
N HIS A 8 1.96 8.39 -1.79
CA HIS A 8 1.36 8.23 -3.11
C HIS A 8 -0.06 7.62 -3.03
N SER A 9 -0.28 6.53 -3.78
CA SER A 9 -1.52 5.77 -3.88
C SER A 9 -1.56 4.60 -2.89
N CYS A 10 -0.54 4.42 -2.05
CA CYS A 10 -0.45 3.33 -1.09
C CYS A 10 -1.34 3.60 0.13
N VAL A 11 -2.45 2.87 0.17
CA VAL A 11 -3.50 2.99 1.18
C VAL A 11 -3.81 1.61 1.74
N LEU A 12 -3.94 1.50 3.05
CA LEU A 12 -4.47 0.31 3.72
C LEU A 12 -5.89 0.58 4.18
N LEU A 13 -6.80 -0.31 3.83
CA LEU A 13 -8.13 -0.40 4.38
C LEU A 13 -8.21 -1.60 5.32
N GLU A 14 -8.63 -1.36 6.56
CA GLU A 14 -8.88 -2.39 7.56
C GLU A 14 -10.35 -2.40 7.98
N GLU A 15 -11.02 -3.54 7.81
CA GLU A 15 -12.42 -3.72 8.18
C GLU A 15 -12.67 -5.16 8.63
N ASP A 16 -13.27 -5.33 9.81
CA ASP A 16 -13.63 -6.64 10.39
C ASP A 16 -12.50 -7.69 10.36
N GLY A 17 -11.27 -7.24 10.58
CA GLY A 17 -10.06 -8.08 10.58
C GLY A 17 -9.45 -8.34 9.21
N PHE A 18 -10.10 -7.89 8.12
CA PHE A 18 -9.60 -7.97 6.76
C PHE A 18 -8.75 -6.75 6.41
N LYS A 19 -7.64 -6.99 5.69
CA LYS A 19 -6.65 -5.98 5.29
C LYS A 19 -6.46 -5.94 3.78
N LEU A 20 -6.89 -4.84 3.17
CA LEU A 20 -6.72 -4.57 1.75
C LEU A 20 -5.68 -3.47 1.56
N LEU A 21 -4.58 -3.80 0.88
CA LEU A 21 -3.52 -2.84 0.56
C LEU A 21 -3.63 -2.43 -0.91
N PHE A 22 -3.74 -1.14 -1.16
CA PHE A 22 -3.80 -0.55 -2.49
C PHE A 22 -2.40 -0.12 -2.92
N ASP A 23 -2.06 -0.39 -4.18
CA ASP A 23 -0.99 0.29 -4.94
C ASP A 23 0.34 0.54 -4.18
N PRO A 24 1.02 -0.49 -3.63
CA PRO A 24 2.32 -0.33 -2.98
C PRO A 24 3.47 -0.18 -4.00
N GLY A 25 3.35 0.77 -4.93
CA GLY A 25 4.35 1.01 -5.98
C GLY A 25 5.67 1.58 -5.45
N THR A 26 6.73 1.50 -6.25
CA THR A 26 8.10 1.87 -5.85
C THR A 26 8.22 3.29 -5.31
N PHE A 27 7.39 4.21 -5.79
CA PHE A 27 7.43 5.62 -5.37
C PHE A 27 7.07 5.81 -3.89
N VAL A 28 6.41 4.83 -3.26
CA VAL A 28 6.18 4.81 -1.81
C VAL A 28 7.50 4.72 -1.02
N PHE A 29 8.52 4.09 -1.61
CA PHE A 29 9.75 3.72 -0.94
C PHE A 29 10.96 4.57 -1.36
N VAL A 30 10.91 5.26 -2.51
CA VAL A 30 12.06 6.03 -3.04
C VAL A 30 12.52 7.16 -2.12
N GLU A 31 11.61 7.76 -1.35
CA GLU A 31 11.94 8.83 -0.39
C GLU A 31 12.53 8.30 0.92
N GLY A 32 12.55 6.97 1.12
CA GLY A 32 13.11 6.33 2.31
C GLY A 32 12.30 6.53 3.60
N LEU A 33 11.10 7.12 3.51
CA LEU A 33 10.16 7.28 4.62
C LEU A 33 9.55 5.95 5.07
N PHE A 34 9.38 5.03 4.12
CA PHE A 34 8.87 3.69 4.33
C PHE A 34 9.73 2.67 3.60
N LYS A 35 9.72 1.45 4.10
CA LYS A 35 10.24 0.24 3.45
C LYS A 35 9.10 -0.76 3.28
N PRO A 36 9.19 -1.71 2.34
CA PRO A 36 8.20 -2.77 2.21
C PRO A 36 7.92 -3.52 3.53
N ALA A 37 8.94 -3.66 4.39
CA ALA A 37 8.82 -4.30 5.71
C ALA A 37 8.05 -3.46 6.75
N ASP A 38 7.85 -2.17 6.53
CA ASP A 38 7.07 -1.29 7.41
C ASP A 38 5.57 -1.40 7.12
N LEU A 39 5.19 -1.94 5.97
CA LEU A 39 3.80 -2.21 5.62
C LEU A 39 3.30 -3.46 6.36
N PRO A 40 2.08 -3.45 6.91
CA PRO A 40 1.50 -4.63 7.52
C PRO A 40 1.27 -5.69 6.46
N LYS A 41 1.29 -6.96 6.88
CA LYS A 41 0.90 -8.07 6.00
C LYS A 41 -0.57 -7.90 5.58
N PRO A 42 -0.85 -7.67 4.28
CA PRO A 42 -2.23 -7.60 3.81
C PRO A 42 -2.78 -9.00 3.52
N ASP A 43 -4.09 -9.12 3.50
CA ASP A 43 -4.78 -10.32 2.98
C ASP A 43 -4.83 -10.28 1.45
N VAL A 44 -5.03 -9.08 0.90
CA VAL A 44 -5.08 -8.82 -0.55
C VAL A 44 -4.31 -7.54 -0.87
N VAL A 45 -3.56 -7.59 -1.97
CA VAL A 45 -3.01 -6.40 -2.63
C VAL A 45 -3.83 -6.11 -3.87
N LEU A 46 -4.38 -4.90 -3.97
CA LEU A 46 -5.11 -4.42 -5.12
C LEU A 46 -4.25 -3.43 -5.89
N ILE A 47 -3.93 -3.78 -7.13
CA ILE A 47 -3.21 -2.93 -8.07
C ILE A 47 -4.22 -2.35 -9.04
N THR A 48 -4.35 -1.02 -9.05
CA THR A 48 -5.31 -0.32 -9.92
C THR A 48 -4.85 -0.31 -11.38
N HIS A 49 -3.54 -0.14 -11.63
CA HIS A 49 -2.91 -0.23 -12.95
C HIS A 49 -1.38 -0.38 -12.85
N GLY A 50 -0.72 -0.63 -13.98
CA GLY A 50 0.71 -1.00 -14.04
C GLY A 50 1.70 0.17 -14.22
N HIS A 51 1.43 1.35 -13.66
CA HIS A 51 2.46 2.40 -13.58
C HIS A 51 3.35 2.19 -12.36
N PRO A 52 4.65 2.59 -12.40
CA PRO A 52 5.61 2.36 -11.32
C PRO A 52 5.24 2.97 -9.96
N ASP A 53 4.41 4.02 -9.95
CA ASP A 53 3.91 4.63 -8.72
C ASP A 53 2.77 3.84 -8.07
N HIS A 54 2.25 2.81 -8.76
CA HIS A 54 1.23 1.87 -8.29
C HIS A 54 1.75 0.43 -8.16
N TYR A 55 2.66 0.01 -9.05
CA TYR A 55 3.17 -1.36 -9.16
C TYR A 55 4.52 -1.44 -9.88
N ASP A 56 5.44 -2.22 -9.31
CA ASP A 56 6.80 -2.53 -9.80
C ASP A 56 7.18 -3.94 -9.32
#